data_AF-A0A8C5RF22-F1
#
_entry.id   AF-A0A8C5RF22-F1
#
_cell.length_a   1.000
_cell.length_b   1.000
_cell.length_c   1.000
_cell.angle_alpha   90.00
_cell.angle_beta   90.00
_cell.angle_gamma   90.00
#
_symmetry.space_group_name_H-M   'P 1'
#
loop_
_entity.id
_entity.type
_entity.pdbx_description
1 polymer ?
#
loop_
_entity_poly.entity_id
_entity_poly.type
_entity_poly.pdbx_seq_one_letter_code
_entity_poly.pdbx_strand_id
1 'polypeptide(L)'
;MDYRVPGAVINGEIHAQLTGETKKKAGNQTLDRDHWNNKLEYVLSVAGEIIGLGNVWRFPYLCYKNGGGAFFIPYLIFLFTCGIPVFFLETALGQYTSQGGVTSWRKLCPLFEGIGYASQVIVVLLNFYYIIVLAWALFYLFSSFTIDLPWGSCDHEWNTGFAILLLPFPKDD
;
A
#
# COMPACT_ATOMS: atom_id res chain seq x y z
N MET A 1 -34.65 36.89 -36.70
CA MET A 1 -36.11 36.95 -36.89
C MET A 1 -36.70 35.89 -35.98
N ASP A 2 -36.97 36.31 -34.73
CA ASP A 2 -37.80 35.57 -33.80
C ASP A 2 -39.23 35.48 -34.33
N TYR A 3 -39.87 34.33 -34.18
CA TYR A 3 -41.31 34.30 -33.90
C TYR A 3 -41.62 33.14 -32.95
N ARG A 4 -42.10 33.50 -31.77
CA ARG A 4 -42.51 32.63 -30.66
C ARG A 4 -44.05 32.57 -30.64
N VAL A 5 -44.58 31.34 -30.59
CA VAL A 5 -45.90 30.84 -30.08
C VAL A 5 -47.22 31.28 -30.75
N PRO A 6 -48.19 30.35 -30.87
CA PRO A 6 -49.20 30.09 -29.80
C PRO A 6 -49.39 28.57 -29.56
N GLY A 7 -49.46 28.05 -28.33
CA GLY A 7 -50.61 28.24 -27.45
C GLY A 7 -51.70 27.21 -27.79
N ALA A 8 -51.58 25.98 -27.29
CA ALA A 8 -52.70 25.04 -27.16
C ALA A 8 -52.49 24.17 -25.91
N VAL A 9 -52.89 24.74 -24.77
CA VAL A 9 -53.25 23.98 -23.58
C VAL A 9 -54.61 23.35 -23.88
N ILE A 10 -54.67 22.03 -23.96
CA ILE A 10 -55.93 21.29 -23.97
C ILE A 10 -55.76 19.99 -23.19
N ASN A 11 -56.60 19.88 -22.16
CA ASN A 11 -56.95 18.71 -21.35
C ASN A 11 -55.91 18.21 -20.34
N GLY A 12 -56.23 18.47 -19.06
CA GLY A 12 -55.49 18.01 -17.89
C GLY A 12 -55.50 16.50 -17.73
N GLU A 13 -54.56 15.84 -18.38
CA GLU A 13 -54.13 14.49 -18.04
C GLU A 13 -52.73 14.56 -17.43
N ILE A 14 -52.62 14.03 -16.21
CA ILE A 14 -51.36 13.78 -15.54
C ILE A 14 -50.60 12.76 -16.40
N HIS A 15 -49.74 13.24 -17.29
CA HIS A 15 -48.69 12.39 -17.83
C HIS A 15 -47.73 12.10 -16.67
N ALA A 16 -47.98 10.98 -16.00
CA ALA A 16 -46.94 10.21 -15.36
C ALA A 16 -45.85 10.01 -16.42
N GLN A 17 -44.82 10.87 -16.40
CA GLN A 17 -43.59 10.57 -17.09
C GLN A 17 -43.09 9.28 -16.46
N LEU A 18 -43.35 8.18 -17.17
CA LEU A 18 -42.67 6.93 -17.01
C LEU A 18 -41.19 7.25 -16.84
N THR A 19 -40.68 6.94 -15.66
CA THR A 19 -39.26 6.83 -15.31
C THR A 19 -38.63 5.74 -16.18
N GLY A 20 -38.57 6.01 -17.48
CA GLY A 20 -37.94 5.19 -18.48
C GLY A 20 -36.53 5.68 -18.70
N GLU A 21 -35.67 5.60 -17.68
CA GLU A 21 -34.23 5.79 -17.86
C GLU A 21 -33.40 5.29 -16.67
N THR A 22 -33.55 4.01 -16.31
CA THR A 22 -32.45 3.27 -15.65
C THR A 22 -32.54 1.75 -15.88
N LYS A 23 -32.89 1.32 -17.10
CA LYS A 23 -32.51 -0.03 -17.55
C LYS A 23 -31.03 0.03 -17.94
N LYS A 24 -30.15 0.06 -16.95
CA LYS A 24 -28.70 -0.11 -17.13
C LYS A 24 -28.53 -1.43 -17.88
N LYS A 25 -28.04 -1.35 -19.12
CA LYS A 25 -27.72 -2.50 -19.98
C LYS A 25 -26.93 -3.52 -19.16
N ALA A 26 -27.57 -4.61 -18.77
CA ALA A 26 -26.90 -5.87 -18.49
C ALA A 26 -26.45 -6.44 -19.86
N GLY A 27 -25.51 -5.76 -20.50
CA GLY A 27 -24.70 -6.35 -21.55
C GLY A 27 -23.57 -7.11 -20.87
N ASN A 28 -23.19 -8.26 -21.42
CA ASN A 28 -21.97 -8.98 -21.08
C ASN A 28 -20.76 -8.03 -21.17
N GLN A 29 -20.50 -7.27 -20.12
CA GLN A 29 -19.19 -6.70 -19.85
C GLN A 29 -18.42 -7.86 -19.26
N THR A 30 -17.68 -8.58 -20.09
CA THR A 30 -16.45 -9.17 -19.58
C THR A 30 -15.72 -8.02 -18.89
N LEU A 31 -15.63 -8.05 -17.56
CA LEU A 31 -14.95 -7.04 -16.77
C LEU A 31 -13.53 -6.89 -17.36
N ASP A 32 -13.34 -5.88 -18.20
CA ASP A 32 -12.05 -5.63 -18.82
C ASP A 32 -11.12 -5.16 -17.70
N ARG A 33 -9.89 -5.67 -17.69
CA ARG A 33 -8.99 -5.40 -16.57
C ARG A 33 -8.61 -3.92 -16.60
N ASP A 34 -8.67 -3.27 -15.43
CA ASP A 34 -8.16 -1.90 -15.31
C ASP A 34 -6.67 -1.84 -15.65
N HIS A 35 -6.33 -0.84 -16.45
CA HIS A 35 -4.96 -0.54 -16.87
C HIS A 35 -4.43 0.68 -16.12
N TRP A 36 -3.12 0.70 -15.87
CA TRP A 36 -2.45 1.88 -15.34
C TRP A 36 -2.57 3.05 -16.31
N ASN A 37 -2.94 4.22 -15.80
CA ASN A 37 -3.08 5.42 -16.62
C ASN A 37 -1.70 5.95 -17.03
N ASN A 38 -0.71 5.86 -16.14
CA ASN A 38 0.66 6.28 -16.39
C ASN A 38 1.70 5.21 -16.00
N LYS A 39 2.81 5.16 -16.76
CA LYS A 39 3.98 4.32 -16.42
C LYS A 39 4.60 4.71 -15.07
N LEU A 40 4.54 5.99 -14.71
CA LEU A 40 5.07 6.48 -13.43
C LEU A 40 4.26 5.98 -12.24
N GLU A 41 2.93 5.88 -12.35
CA GLU A 41 2.08 5.31 -11.30
C GLU A 41 2.50 3.86 -11.01
N TYR A 42 2.71 3.07 -12.07
CA TYR A 42 3.21 1.71 -11.93
C TYR A 42 4.58 1.64 -11.25
N VAL A 43 5.55 2.45 -11.70
CA VAL A 43 6.91 2.45 -11.11
C VAL A 43 6.88 2.90 -9.65
N LEU A 44 6.06 3.90 -9.32
CA LEU A 44 5.92 4.39 -7.95
C LEU A 44 5.26 3.36 -7.04
N SER A 45 4.23 2.64 -7.52
CA SER A 45 3.62 1.54 -6.76
C SER A 45 4.63 0.42 -6.47
N VAL A 46 5.40 0.02 -7.48
CA VAL A 46 6.46 -1.00 -7.32
C VAL A 46 7.57 -0.52 -6.39
N ALA A 47 8.02 0.73 -6.53
CA ALA A 47 9.03 1.31 -5.64
C ALA A 47 8.53 1.38 -4.18
N GLY A 48 7.26 1.72 -3.98
CA GLY A 48 6.63 1.74 -2.64
C GLY A 48 6.58 0.37 -1.99
N GLU A 49 6.35 -0.70 -2.76
CA GLU A 49 6.39 -2.08 -2.26
C GLU A 49 7.82 -2.51 -1.88
N ILE A 50 8.83 -2.14 -2.68
CA ILE A 50 10.23 -2.53 -2.45
C ILE A 50 10.85 -1.75 -1.28
N ILE A 51 10.51 -0.46 -1.15
CA ILE A 51 11.05 0.43 -0.12
C ILE A 51 10.20 0.31 1.15
N GLY A 52 10.41 -0.77 1.90
CA GLY A 52 9.72 -1.02 3.17
C GLY A 52 10.43 -0.48 4.42
N LEU A 53 9.67 -0.26 5.50
CA LEU A 53 10.17 0.05 6.85
C LEU A 53 11.22 -0.96 7.33
N GLY A 54 11.09 -2.24 6.94
CA GLY A 54 12.09 -3.27 7.23
C GLY A 54 13.49 -2.93 6.71
N ASN A 55 13.61 -2.27 5.55
CA ASN A 55 14.91 -1.85 5.03
C ASN A 55 15.54 -0.72 5.87
N VAL A 56 14.76 0.06 6.60
CA VAL A 56 15.27 1.20 7.39
C VAL A 56 15.98 0.72 8.65
N TRP A 57 15.47 -0.31 9.35
CA TRP A 57 16.09 -0.79 10.61
C TRP A 57 16.86 -2.10 10.45
N ARG A 58 16.40 -3.03 9.60
CA ARG A 58 16.97 -4.38 9.51
C ARG A 58 18.29 -4.35 8.76
N PHE A 59 18.34 -3.55 7.69
CA PHE A 59 19.52 -3.46 6.84
C PHE A 59 20.72 -2.86 7.60
N PRO A 60 20.61 -1.72 8.31
CA PRO A 60 21.73 -1.19 9.09
C PRO A 60 22.15 -2.14 10.22
N TYR A 61 21.18 -2.75 10.91
CA TYR A 61 21.46 -3.72 11.98
C TYR A 61 22.28 -4.91 11.47
N LEU A 62 21.91 -5.46 10.31
CA LEU A 62 22.57 -6.61 9.73
C LEU A 62 23.95 -6.26 9.16
N CYS A 63 24.09 -5.06 8.57
CA CYS A 63 25.39 -4.55 8.13
C CYS A 63 26.34 -4.42 9.34
N TYR A 64 25.89 -3.80 10.44
CA TYR A 64 26.73 -3.59 11.62
C TYR A 64 27.22 -4.92 12.21
N LYS A 65 26.34 -5.92 12.32
CA LYS A 65 26.70 -7.23 12.90
C LYS A 65 27.65 -8.04 12.00
N ASN A 66 27.57 -7.89 10.67
CA ASN A 66 28.29 -8.71 9.71
C ASN A 66 29.54 -8.01 9.12
N GLY A 67 30.21 -7.16 9.91
CA GLY A 67 31.45 -6.52 9.48
C GLY A 67 31.27 -5.21 8.71
N GLY A 68 30.14 -4.52 8.90
CA GLY A 68 29.86 -3.20 8.35
C GLY A 68 29.85 -3.18 6.82
N GLY A 69 30.78 -2.43 6.24
CA GLY A 69 30.90 -2.25 4.79
C GLY A 69 31.21 -3.53 4.01
N ALA A 70 31.83 -4.53 4.63
CA ALA A 70 32.16 -5.80 3.96
C ALA A 70 30.91 -6.63 3.61
N PHE A 71 29.79 -6.42 4.31
CA PHE A 71 28.51 -7.08 4.05
C PHE A 71 27.90 -6.71 2.69
N PHE A 72 28.28 -5.57 2.11
CA PHE A 72 27.78 -5.14 0.80
C PHE A 72 28.24 -6.02 -0.35
N ILE A 73 29.43 -6.62 -0.26
CA ILE A 73 29.99 -7.45 -1.34
C ILE A 73 29.10 -8.67 -1.62
N PRO A 74 28.81 -9.55 -0.65
CA PRO A 74 27.88 -10.66 -0.89
C PRO A 74 26.46 -10.17 -1.17
N TYR A 75 26.01 -9.09 -0.53
CA TYR A 75 24.67 -8.54 -0.75
C TYR A 75 24.44 -8.13 -2.22
N LEU A 76 25.38 -7.42 -2.83
CA LEU A 76 25.30 -7.03 -4.24
C LEU A 76 25.36 -8.23 -5.17
N ILE A 77 26.21 -9.22 -4.88
CA ILE A 77 26.28 -10.45 -5.68
C ILE A 77 24.91 -11.14 -5.68
N PHE A 78 24.32 -11.40 -4.52
CA PHE A 78 22.99 -12.01 -4.43
C PHE A 78 21.89 -11.15 -5.05
N LEU A 79 21.99 -9.82 -4.97
CA LEU A 79 21.06 -8.90 -5.63
C LEU A 79 21.09 -9.07 -7.14
N PHE A 80 22.27 -9.10 -7.76
CA PHE A 80 22.40 -9.24 -9.22
C PHE A 80 22.12 -10.67 -9.69
N THR A 81 22.51 -11.70 -8.94
CA THR A 81 22.36 -13.10 -9.37
C THR A 81 20.98 -13.69 -9.05
N CYS A 82 20.33 -13.25 -7.98
CA CYS A 82 19.05 -13.80 -7.53
C CYS A 82 17.95 -12.75 -7.45
N GLY A 83 18.23 -11.57 -6.88
CA GLY A 83 17.23 -10.51 -6.70
C GLY A 83 16.63 -10.02 -8.02
N ILE A 84 17.47 -9.53 -8.93
CA ILE A 84 17.03 -8.98 -10.23
C ILE A 84 16.34 -10.05 -11.10
N PRO A 85 16.89 -11.27 -11.27
CA PRO A 85 16.23 -12.31 -12.06
C PRO A 85 14.87 -12.72 -11.50
N VAL A 86 14.73 -12.87 -10.18
CA VAL A 86 13.45 -13.22 -9.55
C VAL A 86 12.44 -12.09 -9.69
N PHE A 87 12.86 -10.83 -9.48
CA PHE A 87 11.99 -9.66 -9.66
C PHE A 87 11.50 -9.52 -11.11
N PHE A 88 12.40 -9.75 -12.07
CA PHE A 88 12.06 -9.74 -13.50
C PHE A 88 11.10 -10.87 -13.86
N LEU A 89 11.35 -12.08 -13.34
CA LEU A 89 10.47 -13.24 -13.55
C LEU A 89 9.06 -12.98 -13.02
N GLU A 90 8.94 -12.49 -11.78
CA GLU A 90 7.65 -12.18 -11.15
C GLU A 90 6.89 -11.12 -11.95
N THR A 91 7.58 -10.05 -12.35
CA THR A 91 6.98 -8.96 -13.14
C THR A 91 6.53 -9.45 -14.52
N ALA A 92 7.38 -10.21 -15.22
CA ALA A 92 7.06 -10.76 -16.53
C ALA A 92 5.88 -11.76 -16.45
N LEU A 93 5.85 -12.60 -15.42
CA LEU A 93 4.76 -13.56 -15.18
C LEU A 93 3.43 -12.85 -14.89
N GLY A 94 3.47 -11.78 -14.08
CA GLY A 94 2.31 -10.94 -13.78
C GLY A 94 1.76 -10.24 -15.03
N GLN A 95 2.64 -9.70 -15.88
CA GLN A 95 2.24 -9.08 -17.15
C GLN A 95 1.67 -10.09 -18.15
N TYR A 96 2.33 -11.25 -18.30
CA TYR A 96 1.93 -12.32 -19.21
C TYR A 96 0.59 -12.94 -18.82
N THR A 97 0.44 -13.34 -17.55
CA THR A 97 -0.75 -14.05 -17.09
C THR A 97 -1.90 -13.11 -16.83
N SER A 98 -1.59 -11.82 -16.56
CA SER A 98 -2.59 -10.76 -16.63
C SER A 98 -3.73 -11.00 -15.61
N GLN A 99 -3.43 -11.75 -14.55
CA GLN A 99 -4.35 -12.23 -13.50
C GLN A 99 -3.63 -12.19 -12.14
N GLY A 100 -4.41 -12.23 -11.05
CA GLY A 100 -3.85 -12.22 -9.70
C GLY A 100 -2.94 -13.42 -9.42
N GLY A 101 -2.02 -13.30 -8.44
CA GLY A 101 -0.98 -14.30 -8.17
C GLY A 101 -1.52 -15.73 -8.02
N VAL A 102 -2.63 -15.93 -7.30
CA VAL A 102 -3.27 -17.25 -7.11
C VAL A 102 -3.79 -17.83 -8.43
N THR A 103 -4.54 -17.04 -9.20
CA THR A 103 -5.13 -17.47 -10.48
C THR A 103 -4.07 -17.68 -11.55
N SER A 104 -2.96 -16.93 -11.47
CA SER A 104 -1.83 -17.06 -12.38
C SER A 104 -1.12 -18.41 -12.26
N TRP A 105 -0.89 -18.89 -11.03
CA TRP A 105 -0.36 -20.23 -10.80
C TRP A 105 -1.29 -21.34 -11.33
N ARG A 106 -2.61 -21.18 -11.17
CA ARG A 106 -3.60 -22.13 -11.69
C ARG A 106 -3.59 -22.24 -13.23
N LYS A 107 -3.31 -21.15 -13.93
CA LYS A 107 -3.19 -21.14 -15.41
C LYS A 107 -1.88 -21.73 -15.92
N LEU A 108 -0.79 -21.56 -15.17
CA LEU A 108 0.52 -22.07 -15.56
C LEU A 108 0.65 -23.56 -15.25
N CYS A 109 0.38 -23.94 -14.00
CA CYS A 109 0.48 -25.31 -13.50
C CYS A 109 -0.46 -25.48 -12.28
N PRO A 110 -1.60 -26.18 -12.41
CA PRO A 110 -2.56 -26.35 -11.30
C PRO A 110 -1.98 -27.09 -10.08
N LEU A 111 -0.89 -27.86 -10.26
CA LEU A 111 -0.18 -28.51 -9.15
C LEU A 111 0.49 -27.50 -8.19
N PHE A 112 0.87 -26.32 -8.69
CA PHE A 112 1.54 -25.27 -7.90
C PHE A 112 0.56 -24.23 -7.35
N GLU A 113 -0.75 -24.48 -7.41
CA GLU A 113 -1.79 -23.58 -6.89
C GLU A 113 -1.58 -23.25 -5.38
N GLY A 114 -1.03 -24.19 -4.61
CA GLY A 114 -0.68 -23.99 -3.21
C GLY A 114 0.34 -22.87 -2.95
N ILE A 115 1.23 -22.58 -3.91
CA ILE A 115 2.23 -21.49 -3.77
C ILE A 115 1.53 -20.12 -3.76
N GLY A 116 0.51 -19.95 -4.61
CA GLY A 116 -0.28 -18.71 -4.64
C GLY A 116 -1.01 -18.46 -3.32
N TYR A 117 -1.65 -19.50 -2.77
CA TYR A 117 -2.34 -19.40 -1.47
C TYR A 117 -1.36 -19.15 -0.32
N ALA A 118 -0.22 -19.84 -0.29
CA ALA A 118 0.81 -19.64 0.73
C ALA A 118 1.35 -18.20 0.70
N SER A 119 1.65 -17.67 -0.50
CA SER A 119 2.09 -16.28 -0.67
C SER A 119 1.05 -15.29 -0.15
N GLN A 120 -0.23 -15.48 -0.49
CA GLN A 120 -1.31 -14.60 -0.03
C GLN A 120 -1.44 -14.60 1.50
N VAL A 121 -1.34 -15.76 2.15
CA VAL A 121 -1.40 -15.87 3.62
C VAL A 121 -0.22 -15.14 4.26
N ILE A 122 1.00 -15.30 3.72
CA ILE A 122 2.19 -14.60 4.22
C ILE A 122 2.01 -13.08 4.12
N VAL A 123 1.53 -12.58 2.98
CA VAL A 123 1.29 -11.14 2.76
C VAL A 123 0.27 -10.61 3.76
N VAL A 124 -0.83 -11.33 4.00
CA VAL A 124 -1.86 -10.92 4.97
C VAL A 124 -1.29 -10.85 6.40
N LEU A 125 -0.53 -11.86 6.83
CA LEU A 125 0.10 -11.88 8.15
C LEU A 125 1.11 -10.73 8.31
N LEU A 126 1.90 -10.43 7.28
CA LEU A 126 2.82 -9.30 7.28
C LEU A 126 2.07 -7.98 7.39
N ASN A 127 0.98 -7.79 6.62
CA ASN A 127 0.17 -6.57 6.67
C ASN A 127 -0.35 -6.27 8.07
N PHE A 128 -0.87 -7.27 8.80
CA PHE A 128 -1.33 -7.07 10.17
C PHE A 128 -0.22 -6.55 11.09
N TYR A 129 0.97 -7.16 11.02
CA TYR A 129 2.12 -6.71 11.80
C TYR A 129 2.55 -5.28 11.43
N TYR A 130 2.64 -4.97 10.14
CA TYR A 130 3.05 -3.64 9.67
C TYR A 130 2.06 -2.53 10.02
N ILE A 131 0.75 -2.80 10.01
CA ILE A 131 -0.27 -1.83 10.40
C ILE A 131 -0.09 -1.43 11.88
N ILE A 132 0.22 -2.38 12.77
CA ILE A 132 0.46 -2.09 14.20
C ILE A 132 1.68 -1.19 14.35
N VAL A 133 2.78 -1.49 13.64
CA VAL A 133 4.00 -0.67 13.67
C VAL A 133 3.74 0.74 13.12
N LEU A 134 2.97 0.86 12.03
CA LEU A 134 2.56 2.16 11.49
C LEU A 134 1.68 2.93 12.46
N ALA A 135 0.77 2.28 13.16
CA ALA A 135 -0.06 2.92 14.19
C ALA A 135 0.79 3.49 15.33
N TRP A 136 1.82 2.76 15.78
CA TRP A 136 2.78 3.28 16.76
C TRP A 136 3.59 4.44 16.18
N ALA A 137 4.08 4.33 14.94
CA ALA A 137 4.83 5.41 14.29
C ALA A 137 3.99 6.70 14.17
N LEU A 138 2.71 6.59 13.80
CA LEU A 138 1.79 7.72 13.77
C LEU A 138 1.52 8.29 15.16
N PHE A 139 1.35 7.43 16.17
CA PHE A 139 1.23 7.88 17.57
C PHE A 139 2.43 8.73 17.99
N TYR A 140 3.66 8.23 17.79
CA TYR A 140 4.89 8.98 18.08
C TYR A 140 5.05 10.24 17.21
N LEU A 141 4.60 10.20 15.95
CA LEU A 141 4.60 11.38 15.08
C LEU A 141 3.70 12.48 15.63
N PHE A 142 2.47 12.14 16.03
CA PHE A 142 1.54 13.12 16.62
C PHE A 142 2.03 13.62 17.97
N SER A 143 2.60 12.74 18.81
CA SER A 143 3.24 13.11 20.07
C SER A 143 4.53 13.93 19.90
N SER A 144 5.08 14.04 18.69
CA SER A 144 6.24 14.89 18.41
C SER A 144 5.89 16.34 18.09
N PHE A 145 4.60 16.66 17.90
CA PHE A 145 4.15 18.05 17.71
C PHE A 145 4.00 18.82 19.03
N THR A 146 4.22 18.18 20.18
CA THR A 146 4.28 18.86 21.48
C THR A 146 5.64 19.51 21.69
N ILE A 147 5.65 20.68 22.35
CA ILE A 147 6.88 21.46 22.62
C ILE A 147 7.82 20.66 23.53
N ASP A 148 7.27 20.11 24.62
CA ASP A 148 7.97 19.11 25.43
C ASP A 148 7.71 17.72 24.86
N LEU A 149 8.79 17.02 24.50
CA LEU A 149 8.69 15.64 24.02
C LEU A 149 8.45 14.71 25.22
N PRO A 150 7.42 13.85 25.19
CA PRO A 150 7.06 13.02 26.34
C PRO A 150 8.10 11.94 26.69
N TRP A 151 9.03 11.63 25.78
CA TRP A 151 10.19 10.76 26.04
C TRP A 151 11.48 11.53 26.36
N GLY A 152 11.42 12.86 26.43
CA GLY A 152 12.51 13.75 26.79
C GLY A 152 12.58 14.12 28.27
N SER A 153 11.59 13.74 29.08
CA SER A 153 11.55 14.00 30.52
C SER A 153 11.05 12.78 31.29
N CYS A 154 11.53 12.64 32.53
CA CYS A 154 11.18 11.51 33.40
C CYS A 154 10.00 11.79 34.35
N ASP A 155 9.36 12.96 34.25
CA ASP A 155 8.26 13.41 35.12
C ASP A 155 6.88 12.94 34.60
N HIS A 156 6.68 11.64 34.41
CA HIS A 156 5.39 11.12 33.96
C HIS A 156 4.89 9.91 34.77
N GLU A 157 3.57 9.72 34.85
CA GLU A 157 2.92 8.67 35.66
C GLU A 157 3.28 7.23 35.24
N TRP A 158 3.70 7.05 33.99
CA TRP A 158 4.09 5.76 33.39
C TRP A 158 5.57 5.42 33.63
N ASN A 159 6.31 6.33 34.27
CA ASN A 159 7.74 6.19 34.49
C ASN A 159 8.03 5.47 35.82
N THR A 160 8.91 4.47 35.79
CA THR A 160 9.35 3.76 37.00
C THR A 160 10.58 4.45 37.61
N GLY A 161 10.84 4.24 38.91
CA GLY A 161 11.92 4.92 39.65
C GLY A 161 13.36 4.67 39.15
N PHE A 162 13.55 3.90 38.08
CA PHE A 162 14.83 3.66 37.40
C PHE A 162 15.06 4.56 36.18
N ALA A 163 14.12 5.46 35.85
CA ALA A 163 14.27 6.33 34.71
C ALA A 163 15.29 7.44 34.99
N ILE A 164 16.41 7.37 34.26
CA ILE A 164 17.50 8.35 34.35
C ILE A 164 17.52 9.15 33.05
N LEU A 165 17.33 10.46 33.16
CA LEU A 165 17.48 11.37 32.04
C LEU A 165 18.97 11.71 31.84
N LEU A 166 19.50 11.49 30.63
CA LEU A 166 20.92 11.69 30.32
C LEU A 166 21.27 13.15 29.96
N LEU A 167 20.29 14.02 29.71
CA LEU A 167 20.49 15.43 29.38
C LEU A 167 19.50 16.30 30.16
N PRO A 168 19.93 17.41 30.79
CA PRO A 168 19.00 18.40 31.33
C PRO A 168 18.35 19.14 30.16
N PHE A 169 17.06 18.88 29.91
CA PHE A 169 16.26 19.80 29.10
C PHE A 169 16.12 21.12 29.89
N PRO A 170 16.39 22.29 29.28
CA PRO A 170 16.05 23.55 29.91
C PRO A 170 14.52 23.55 30.10
N LYS A 171 14.06 23.56 31.36
CA LYS A 171 12.69 23.94 31.67
C LYS A 171 12.66 25.46 31.49
N ASP A 172 12.06 25.94 30.41
CA ASP A 172 11.71 27.36 30.32
C ASP A 172 10.58 27.60 31.35
N ASP A 173 10.86 28.47 32.32
CA ASP A 173 9.97 28.87 33.43
C ASP A 173 8.68 29.58 32.95
#